data_AF-A0A7S0X4X0-F1
#
_entry.id   AF-A0A7S0X4X0-F1
#
_cell.length_a   1.000
_cell.length_b   1.000
_cell.length_c   1.000
_cell.angle_alpha   90.00
_cell.angle_beta   90.00
_cell.angle_gamma   90.00
#
_symmetry.space_group_name_H-M   'P 1'
#
loop_
_entity.id
_entity.type
_entity.pdbx_description
1 polymer ?
#
loop_
_entity_poly.entity_id
_entity_poly.type
_entity_poly.pdbx_seq_one_letter_code
_entity_poly.pdbx_strand_id
1 'polypeptide(L)'
;HTQTSSAMDKLITHILAADVDAAFAAAAAEWPVWDSKTHPQVPKKSGKFAFNYNGDYATERVLIVCGAATLTPDDGSAAVSIAAGDSVWFHKGFACQWKVTAPMKKHYEYFDAAGMVKAPAAIACDQCGADCEAESWLVNGEEDVCPTCYTEKKMEGGERQVMGEPAPVGDPAEETKQATEPAAEKVAPVEPETEATKKRKSR
;
A
#
# COMPACT_ATOMS: atom_id res chain seq x y z
N HIS A 1 -13.08 -24.54 20.96
CA HIS A 1 -11.71 -24.01 21.05
C HIS A 1 -11.29 -23.53 19.68
N THR A 2 -11.51 -22.24 19.39
CA THR A 2 -11.08 -21.62 18.13
C THR A 2 -9.60 -21.30 18.28
N GLN A 3 -8.76 -22.06 17.59
CA GLN A 3 -7.31 -21.91 17.67
C GLN A 3 -6.91 -20.76 16.75
N THR A 4 -6.73 -19.58 17.32
CA THR A 4 -6.09 -18.45 16.64
C THR A 4 -4.63 -18.81 16.43
N SER A 5 -4.34 -19.42 15.28
CA SER A 5 -2.98 -19.64 14.81
C SER A 5 -2.31 -18.28 14.71
N SER A 6 -1.32 -18.03 15.56
CA SER A 6 -0.37 -16.93 15.44
C SER A 6 0.25 -17.00 14.04
N ALA A 7 -0.23 -16.17 13.12
CA ALA A 7 0.32 -16.09 11.78
C ALA A 7 1.71 -15.48 11.92
N MET A 8 2.75 -16.25 11.63
CA MET A 8 3.98 -15.65 11.11
C MET A 8 3.57 -14.75 9.94
N ASP A 9 4.13 -13.55 9.85
CA ASP A 9 3.80 -12.58 8.80
C ASP A 9 4.08 -13.20 7.42
N LYS A 10 3.08 -13.84 6.83
CA LYS A 10 3.20 -14.43 5.50
C LYS A 10 3.36 -13.28 4.52
N LEU A 11 4.53 -13.20 3.89
CA LEU A 11 4.83 -12.17 2.89
C LEU A 11 4.13 -12.41 1.54
N ILE A 12 3.27 -13.43 1.44
CA ILE A 12 2.42 -13.70 0.29
C ILE A 12 1.01 -14.09 0.75
N THR A 13 -0.01 -13.47 0.16
CA THR A 13 -1.41 -13.88 0.27
C THR A 13 -1.84 -14.50 -1.05
N HIS A 14 -2.45 -15.69 -1.01
CA HIS A 14 -3.04 -16.34 -2.18
C HIS A 14 -4.53 -16.55 -1.93
N ILE A 15 -5.33 -16.04 -2.85
CA ILE A 15 -6.79 -16.14 -2.87
C ILE A 15 -7.15 -16.97 -4.10
N LEU A 16 -7.83 -18.09 -3.88
CA LEU A 16 -8.26 -18.96 -4.97
C LEU A 16 -9.32 -18.25 -5.81
N ALA A 17 -9.39 -18.57 -7.10
CA ALA A 17 -10.36 -17.98 -8.03
C ALA A 17 -11.82 -17.97 -7.52
N ALA A 18 -12.23 -19.00 -6.77
CA ALA A 18 -13.57 -19.09 -6.20
C ALA A 18 -13.84 -18.10 -5.06
N ASP A 19 -12.78 -17.60 -4.41
CA ASP A 19 -12.82 -16.73 -3.24
C ASP A 19 -12.45 -15.27 -3.58
N VAL A 20 -12.11 -14.98 -4.85
CA VAL A 20 -11.82 -13.62 -5.30
C VAL A 20 -13.12 -12.81 -5.31
N ASP A 21 -13.13 -11.71 -4.57
CA ASP A 21 -14.27 -10.79 -4.53
C ASP A 21 -14.55 -10.18 -5.91
N ALA A 22 -15.83 -10.10 -6.27
CA ALA A 22 -16.26 -9.62 -7.58
C ALA A 22 -15.94 -8.14 -7.82
N ALA A 23 -16.01 -7.29 -6.78
CA ALA A 23 -15.67 -5.88 -6.91
C ALA A 23 -14.15 -5.70 -7.07
N PHE A 24 -13.35 -6.51 -6.35
CA PHE A 24 -11.90 -6.57 -6.58
C PHE A 24 -11.57 -6.98 -8.03
N ALA A 25 -12.20 -8.05 -8.53
CA ALA A 25 -11.96 -8.51 -9.90
C ALA A 25 -12.37 -7.46 -10.95
N ALA A 26 -13.47 -6.75 -10.73
CA ALA A 26 -13.92 -5.66 -11.59
C ALA A 26 -12.95 -4.48 -11.58
N ALA A 27 -12.44 -4.07 -10.41
CA ALA A 27 -11.42 -3.03 -10.32
C ALA A 27 -10.11 -3.45 -11.00
N ALA A 28 -9.71 -4.71 -10.80
CA ALA A 28 -8.48 -5.25 -11.38
C ALA A 28 -8.47 -5.30 -12.90
N ALA A 29 -9.63 -5.41 -13.55
CA ALA A 29 -9.75 -5.42 -15.01
C ALA A 29 -9.25 -4.12 -15.67
N GLU A 30 -9.24 -3.01 -14.93
CA GLU A 30 -8.76 -1.70 -15.42
C GLU A 30 -7.27 -1.48 -15.15
N TRP A 31 -6.62 -2.36 -14.39
CA TRP A 31 -5.20 -2.19 -14.04
C TRP A 31 -4.27 -2.53 -15.20
N PRO A 32 -3.01 -2.05 -15.17
CA PRO A 32 -1.99 -2.45 -16.12
C PRO A 32 -1.85 -3.97 -16.26
N VAL A 33 -1.58 -4.42 -17.49
CA VAL A 33 -1.38 -5.84 -17.81
C VAL A 33 0.10 -6.16 -17.95
N TRP A 34 0.54 -7.22 -17.29
CA TRP A 34 1.82 -7.85 -17.53
C TRP A 34 1.65 -9.14 -18.36
N ASP A 35 2.57 -9.38 -19.29
CA ASP A 35 2.62 -10.59 -20.13
C ASP A 35 3.95 -11.32 -19.97
N SER A 36 3.88 -12.57 -19.50
CA SER A 36 5.05 -13.44 -19.31
C SER A 36 5.89 -13.66 -20.57
N LYS A 37 5.30 -13.51 -21.77
CA LYS A 37 6.00 -13.72 -23.05
C LYS A 37 7.00 -12.61 -23.37
N THR A 38 6.80 -11.41 -22.84
CA THR A 38 7.68 -10.26 -23.05
C THR A 38 8.67 -10.06 -21.89
N HIS A 39 8.46 -10.73 -20.76
CA HIS A 39 9.35 -10.63 -19.62
C HIS A 39 10.75 -11.21 -19.91
N PRO A 40 11.84 -10.47 -19.61
CA PRO A 40 13.20 -10.97 -19.76
C PRO A 40 13.45 -12.23 -18.92
N GLN A 41 14.08 -13.23 -19.52
CA GLN A 41 14.41 -14.50 -18.85
C GLN A 41 15.84 -14.89 -19.16
N VAL A 42 16.52 -15.48 -18.16
CA VAL A 42 17.89 -15.97 -18.30
C VAL A 42 17.93 -17.44 -17.82
N PRO A 43 18.22 -18.42 -18.70
CA PRO A 43 18.29 -18.29 -20.16
C PRO A 43 16.93 -17.90 -20.78
N LYS A 44 16.95 -17.34 -21.99
CA LYS A 44 15.72 -16.96 -22.69
C LYS A 44 14.78 -18.17 -22.81
N LYS A 45 13.47 -17.94 -22.62
CA LYS A 45 12.41 -18.98 -22.67
C LYS A 45 12.51 -20.05 -21.58
N SER A 46 13.23 -19.80 -20.48
CA SER A 46 13.29 -20.73 -19.34
C SER A 46 11.97 -20.82 -18.55
N GLY A 47 11.11 -19.82 -18.67
CA GLY A 47 9.95 -19.61 -17.81
C GLY A 47 10.34 -19.21 -16.38
N LYS A 48 11.62 -18.98 -16.09
CA LYS A 48 12.13 -18.74 -14.74
C LYS A 48 12.77 -17.36 -14.63
N PHE A 49 12.43 -16.65 -13.57
CA PHE A 49 13.03 -15.38 -13.20
C PHE A 49 12.91 -15.15 -11.69
N ALA A 50 13.92 -14.53 -11.09
CA ALA A 50 13.87 -14.13 -9.69
C ALA A 50 12.97 -12.91 -9.54
N PHE A 51 12.25 -12.83 -8.44
CA PHE A 51 11.40 -11.71 -8.09
C PHE A 51 11.70 -11.30 -6.65
N ASN A 52 11.98 -10.02 -6.44
CA ASN A 52 12.18 -9.45 -5.12
C ASN A 52 11.29 -8.20 -5.02
N TYR A 53 10.32 -8.25 -4.11
CA TYR A 53 9.40 -7.17 -3.86
C TYR A 53 9.89 -6.31 -2.69
N ASN A 54 10.63 -5.26 -3.01
CA ASN A 54 11.31 -4.40 -2.04
C ASN A 54 11.03 -2.89 -2.25
N GLY A 55 9.92 -2.55 -2.92
CA GLY A 55 9.52 -1.15 -3.15
C GLY A 55 8.97 -0.44 -1.90
N ASP A 56 8.51 0.80 -2.09
CA ASP A 56 7.94 1.65 -1.02
C ASP A 56 6.45 1.41 -0.78
N TYR A 57 5.85 0.57 -1.60
CA TYR A 57 4.46 0.10 -1.47
C TYR A 57 4.37 -1.01 -0.43
N ALA A 58 3.21 -1.13 0.22
CA ALA A 58 2.97 -2.22 1.17
C ALA A 58 2.74 -3.55 0.43
N THR A 59 1.96 -3.51 -0.66
CA THR A 59 1.67 -4.72 -1.46
C THR A 59 1.55 -4.45 -2.96
N GLU A 60 2.03 -5.38 -3.80
CA GLU A 60 1.57 -5.52 -5.19
C GLU A 60 0.44 -6.54 -5.17
N ARG A 61 -0.75 -6.16 -5.62
CA ARG A 61 -1.90 -7.06 -5.72
C ARG A 61 -2.13 -7.43 -7.17
N VAL A 62 -2.42 -8.69 -7.39
CA VAL A 62 -2.45 -9.29 -8.71
C VAL A 62 -3.75 -10.04 -8.92
N LEU A 63 -4.31 -9.96 -10.13
CA LEU A 63 -5.31 -10.90 -10.64
C LEU A 63 -4.74 -11.65 -11.85
N ILE A 64 -4.76 -12.99 -11.82
CA ILE A 64 -4.26 -13.81 -12.92
C ILE A 64 -5.35 -13.94 -13.99
N VAL A 65 -5.07 -13.44 -15.20
CA VAL A 65 -6.04 -13.45 -16.31
C VAL A 65 -6.06 -14.77 -17.03
N CYS A 66 -4.87 -15.34 -17.29
CA CYS A 66 -4.73 -16.61 -17.97
C CYS A 66 -3.38 -17.26 -17.63
N GLY A 67 -3.23 -18.55 -17.94
CA GLY A 67 -1.98 -19.29 -17.73
C GLY A 67 -1.78 -19.73 -16.28
N ALA A 68 -0.54 -20.10 -15.94
CA ALA A 68 -0.20 -20.62 -14.62
C ALA A 68 1.30 -20.48 -14.32
N ALA A 69 1.63 -20.42 -13.03
CA ALA A 69 2.99 -20.43 -12.53
C ALA A 69 3.10 -21.10 -11.15
N THR A 70 4.33 -21.44 -10.79
CA THR A 70 4.72 -21.81 -9.42
C THR A 70 5.69 -20.77 -8.90
N LEU A 71 5.43 -20.28 -7.69
CA LEU A 71 6.27 -19.38 -6.93
C LEU A 71 6.97 -20.18 -5.85
N THR A 72 8.30 -20.19 -5.83
CA THR A 72 9.08 -20.80 -4.75
C THR A 72 9.68 -19.70 -3.89
N PRO A 73 9.13 -19.43 -2.69
CA PRO A 73 9.68 -18.42 -1.78
C PRO A 73 11.14 -18.68 -1.40
N ASP A 74 11.92 -17.62 -1.27
CA ASP A 74 13.34 -17.72 -0.92
C ASP A 74 13.56 -17.98 0.58
N ASP A 75 12.54 -17.74 1.41
CA ASP A 75 12.53 -18.02 2.86
C ASP A 75 12.38 -19.52 3.20
N GLY A 76 12.26 -20.38 2.19
CA GLY A 76 12.11 -21.82 2.34
C GLY A 76 10.67 -22.27 2.66
N SER A 77 9.70 -21.37 2.67
CA SER A 77 8.29 -21.71 2.83
C SER A 77 7.73 -22.46 1.61
N ALA A 78 6.53 -23.01 1.76
CA ALA A 78 5.93 -23.86 0.74
C ALA A 78 5.69 -23.09 -0.57
N ALA A 79 5.96 -23.76 -1.70
CA ALA A 79 5.71 -23.19 -3.01
C ALA A 79 4.21 -22.93 -3.23
N VAL A 80 3.89 -21.81 -3.87
CA VAL A 80 2.52 -21.38 -4.18
C VAL A 80 2.27 -21.61 -5.67
N SER A 81 1.22 -22.35 -6.00
CA SER A 81 0.79 -22.54 -7.38
C SER A 81 -0.36 -21.60 -7.68
N ILE A 82 -0.24 -20.85 -8.79
CA ILE A 82 -1.20 -19.83 -9.18
C ILE A 82 -1.70 -20.13 -10.59
N ALA A 83 -2.98 -19.90 -10.82
CA ALA A 83 -3.62 -20.12 -12.11
C ALA A 83 -4.65 -19.02 -12.42
N ALA A 84 -5.20 -19.05 -13.64
CA ALA A 84 -6.25 -18.13 -14.07
C ALA A 84 -7.39 -18.01 -13.05
N GLY A 85 -7.77 -16.77 -12.75
CA GLY A 85 -8.79 -16.41 -11.77
C GLY A 85 -8.26 -16.17 -10.36
N ASP A 86 -7.10 -16.72 -9.98
CA ASP A 86 -6.53 -16.49 -8.66
C ASP A 86 -6.11 -15.03 -8.46
N SER A 87 -6.13 -14.57 -7.21
CA SER A 87 -5.48 -13.33 -6.79
C SER A 87 -4.29 -13.62 -5.86
N VAL A 88 -3.20 -12.89 -6.05
CA VAL A 88 -2.00 -12.98 -5.21
C VAL A 88 -1.55 -11.60 -4.78
N TRP A 89 -1.25 -11.43 -3.50
CA TRP A 89 -0.69 -10.20 -2.95
C TRP A 89 0.73 -10.46 -2.48
N PHE A 90 1.68 -9.75 -3.05
CA PHE A 90 3.08 -9.76 -2.63
C PHE A 90 3.28 -8.65 -1.62
N HIS A 91 3.65 -9.00 -0.39
CA HIS A 91 3.90 -8.03 0.68
C HIS A 91 5.36 -7.61 0.68
N LYS A 92 5.63 -6.38 1.11
CA LYS A 92 6.99 -5.82 1.19
C LYS A 92 7.95 -6.79 1.87
N GLY A 93 9.05 -7.09 1.18
CA GLY A 93 10.07 -8.06 1.61
C GLY A 93 9.91 -9.45 1.00
N PHE A 94 8.83 -9.74 0.27
CA PHE A 94 8.65 -11.02 -0.40
C PHE A 94 9.67 -11.22 -1.52
N ALA A 95 10.41 -12.33 -1.47
CA ALA A 95 11.30 -12.76 -2.54
C ALA A 95 11.00 -14.21 -2.93
N CYS A 96 11.02 -14.50 -4.22
CA CYS A 96 10.78 -15.84 -4.73
C CYS A 96 11.39 -16.08 -6.11
N GLN A 97 11.53 -17.35 -6.44
CA GLN A 97 11.79 -17.80 -7.80
C GLN A 97 10.47 -18.12 -8.50
N TRP A 98 10.17 -17.40 -9.58
CA TRP A 98 9.06 -17.73 -10.46
C TRP A 98 9.43 -18.90 -11.38
N LYS A 99 8.44 -19.74 -11.66
CA LYS A 99 8.43 -20.71 -12.76
C LYS A 99 7.07 -20.66 -13.46
N VAL A 100 7.01 -19.95 -14.58
CA VAL A 100 5.86 -19.92 -15.49
C VAL A 100 5.70 -21.31 -16.13
N THR A 101 4.61 -22.00 -15.80
CA THR A 101 4.32 -23.36 -16.28
C THR A 101 3.39 -23.36 -17.50
N ALA A 102 2.62 -22.30 -17.68
CA ALA A 102 1.88 -22.00 -18.90
C ALA A 102 1.95 -20.48 -19.17
N PRO A 103 2.14 -20.02 -20.43
CA PRO A 103 2.19 -18.59 -20.75
C PRO A 103 1.00 -17.85 -20.14
N MET A 104 1.30 -16.84 -19.34
CA MET A 104 0.33 -16.18 -18.48
C MET A 104 0.31 -14.66 -18.66
N LYS A 105 -0.83 -14.08 -18.33
CA LYS A 105 -1.04 -12.64 -18.18
C LYS A 105 -1.64 -12.35 -16.81
N LYS A 106 -1.32 -11.18 -16.26
CA LYS A 106 -1.87 -10.73 -14.98
C LYS A 106 -2.17 -9.23 -15.02
N HIS A 107 -3.22 -8.81 -14.33
CA HIS A 107 -3.41 -7.43 -13.92
C HIS A 107 -2.68 -7.19 -12.60
N TYR A 108 -2.10 -6.02 -12.41
CA TYR A 108 -1.35 -5.70 -11.19
C TYR A 108 -1.49 -4.22 -10.82
N GLU A 109 -1.54 -3.95 -9.51
CA GLU A 109 -1.54 -2.59 -8.97
C GLU A 109 -0.85 -2.57 -7.60
N TYR A 110 -0.30 -1.41 -7.23
CA TYR A 110 0.40 -1.20 -5.97
C TYR A 110 -0.48 -0.50 -4.93
N PHE A 111 -0.37 -0.94 -3.69
CA PHE A 111 -1.17 -0.45 -2.58
C PHE A 111 -0.30 -0.02 -1.42
N ASP A 112 -0.70 1.05 -0.74
CA ASP A 112 -0.09 1.52 0.50
C ASP A 112 -0.53 0.68 1.72
N ALA A 113 -0.04 1.05 2.91
CA ALA A 113 -0.37 0.37 4.16
C ALA A 113 -1.85 0.53 4.58
N ALA A 114 -2.54 1.56 4.09
CA ALA A 114 -3.97 1.74 4.28
C ALA A 114 -4.82 0.90 3.30
N GLY A 115 -4.16 0.24 2.33
CA GLY A 115 -4.82 -0.57 1.31
C GLY A 115 -5.46 0.26 0.20
N MET A 116 -5.02 1.50 0.04
CA MET A 116 -5.40 2.38 -1.07
C MET A 116 -4.43 2.17 -2.23
N VAL A 117 -4.91 2.29 -3.47
CA VAL A 117 -4.05 2.28 -4.66
C VAL A 117 -3.08 3.45 -4.52
N LYS A 118 -1.78 3.17 -4.52
CA LYS A 118 -0.78 4.22 -4.51
C LYS A 118 -0.61 4.67 -5.96
N ALA A 119 -1.19 5.83 -6.27
CA ALA A 119 -0.96 6.49 -7.55
C ALA A 119 0.57 6.68 -7.76
N PRO A 120 1.05 6.64 -9.01
CA PRO A 120 2.40 7.10 -9.28
C PRO A 120 2.54 8.51 -8.72
N ALA A 121 3.68 8.78 -8.10
CA ALA A 121 3.97 10.08 -7.52
C ALA A 121 3.63 11.16 -8.54
N ALA A 122 2.76 12.11 -8.17
CA ALA A 122 2.49 13.25 -9.04
C ALA A 122 3.76 14.05 -9.34
N ILE A 123 4.76 13.93 -8.45
CA ILE A 123 6.03 14.62 -8.48
C ILE A 123 7.15 13.61 -8.31
N ALA A 124 8.04 13.54 -9.30
CA ALA A 124 9.23 12.72 -9.28
C ALA A 124 10.47 13.60 -9.39
N CYS A 125 11.52 13.23 -8.67
CA CYS A 125 12.76 13.98 -8.66
C CYS A 125 13.47 13.91 -10.02
N ASP A 126 13.71 15.03 -10.68
CA ASP A 126 14.41 15.11 -11.97
C ASP A 126 15.87 14.64 -11.89
N GLN A 127 16.43 14.59 -10.69
CA GLN A 127 17.82 14.18 -10.47
C GLN A 127 18.01 12.67 -10.32
N CYS A 128 17.02 11.95 -9.80
CA CYS A 128 17.16 10.52 -9.49
C CYS A 128 15.92 9.66 -9.79
N GLY A 129 14.80 10.27 -10.16
CA GLY A 129 13.53 9.60 -10.45
C GLY A 129 12.77 9.10 -9.21
N ALA A 130 13.21 9.45 -8.00
CA ALA A 130 12.52 9.08 -6.76
C ALA A 130 11.17 9.82 -6.64
N ASP A 131 10.18 9.17 -6.05
CA ASP A 131 8.92 9.77 -5.59
C ASP A 131 9.23 10.86 -4.55
N CYS A 132 8.89 12.12 -4.86
CA CYS A 132 9.02 13.24 -3.95
C CYS A 132 7.71 14.04 -3.85
N GLU A 133 6.56 13.39 -4.06
CA GLU A 133 5.25 14.04 -3.94
C GLU A 133 5.04 14.61 -2.53
N ALA A 134 5.43 13.87 -1.49
CA ALA A 134 5.31 14.34 -0.12
C ALA A 134 6.12 15.60 0.18
N GLU A 135 7.36 15.66 -0.34
CA GLU A 135 8.27 16.79 -0.13
C GLU A 135 9.29 16.87 -1.27
N SER A 136 9.38 18.03 -1.91
CA SER A 136 10.36 18.34 -2.96
C SER A 136 10.89 19.77 -2.81
N TRP A 137 11.93 20.11 -3.55
CA TRP A 137 12.34 21.48 -3.81
C TRP A 137 12.13 21.77 -5.28
N LEU A 138 11.35 22.81 -5.57
CA LEU A 138 11.23 23.34 -6.91
C LEU A 138 12.44 24.25 -7.18
N VAL A 139 13.39 23.74 -7.95
CA VAL A 139 14.62 24.44 -8.33
C VAL A 139 14.41 25.09 -9.69
N ASN A 140 14.86 26.35 -9.83
CA ASN A 140 14.71 27.14 -11.06
C ASN A 140 13.24 27.32 -11.54
N GLY A 141 12.25 27.03 -10.69
CA GLY A 141 10.82 27.15 -11.00
C GLY A 141 10.25 26.01 -11.86
N GLU A 142 11.04 25.00 -12.21
CA GLU A 142 10.61 23.91 -13.11
C GLU A 142 11.11 22.52 -12.69
N GLU A 143 12.25 22.43 -11.98
CA GLU A 143 12.86 21.14 -11.64
C GLU A 143 12.43 20.68 -10.25
N ASP A 144 11.85 19.49 -10.14
CA ASP A 144 11.53 18.87 -8.87
C ASP A 144 12.73 18.09 -8.35
N VAL A 145 13.20 18.45 -7.15
CA VAL A 145 14.37 17.81 -6.54
C VAL A 145 14.02 17.26 -5.16
N CYS A 146 14.23 15.96 -4.95
CA CYS A 146 13.98 15.35 -3.64
C CYS A 146 14.92 15.89 -2.55
N PRO A 147 14.53 15.85 -1.26
CA PRO A 147 15.33 16.37 -0.14
C PRO A 147 16.78 15.87 -0.13
N THR A 148 16.97 14.58 -0.44
CA THR A 148 18.29 13.95 -0.50
C THR A 148 19.15 14.56 -1.61
N CYS A 149 18.63 14.67 -2.84
CA CYS A 149 19.38 15.24 -3.96
C CYS A 149 19.66 16.73 -3.74
N TYR A 150 18.71 17.49 -3.20
CA TYR A 150 18.88 18.91 -2.90
C TYR A 150 20.03 19.13 -1.90
N THR A 151 20.04 18.33 -0.83
CA THR A 151 21.07 18.39 0.23
C THR A 151 22.43 17.89 -0.25
N GLU A 152 22.50 16.70 -0.84
CA GLU A 152 23.76 16.06 -1.23
C GLU A 152 24.46 16.82 -2.37
N LYS A 153 23.68 17.37 -3.32
CA LYS A 153 24.22 18.18 -4.42
C LYS A 153 24.43 19.65 -4.04
N LYS A 154 24.11 20.04 -2.79
CA LYS A 154 24.27 21.40 -2.25
C LYS A 154 23.60 22.45 -3.13
N MET A 155 22.36 22.18 -3.53
CA MET A 155 21.58 23.11 -4.32
C MET A 155 21.11 24.28 -3.43
N GLU A 156 20.96 25.45 -4.04
CA GLU A 156 20.53 26.67 -3.35
C GLU A 156 19.35 27.29 -4.10
N GLY A 157 18.56 28.12 -3.43
CA GLY A 157 17.51 28.92 -4.06
C GLY A 157 16.23 28.17 -4.48
N GLY A 158 16.18 26.84 -4.30
CA GLY A 158 14.93 26.09 -4.50
C GLY A 158 13.85 26.41 -3.46
N GLU A 159 12.60 26.42 -3.89
CA GLU A 159 11.43 26.61 -3.02
C GLU A 159 10.94 25.24 -2.51
N ARG A 160 10.95 25.05 -1.18
CA ARG A 160 10.44 23.81 -0.58
C ARG A 160 8.94 23.68 -0.88
N GLN A 161 8.54 22.54 -1.42
CA GLN A 161 7.16 22.18 -1.67
C GLN A 161 6.74 21.03 -0.73
N VAL A 162 5.49 21.04 -0.28
CA VAL A 162 4.85 19.92 0.42
C VAL A 162 3.60 19.55 -0.37
N MET A 163 3.49 18.30 -0.80
CA MET A 163 2.39 17.85 -1.68
C MET A 163 2.25 18.71 -2.96
N GLY A 164 3.38 19.22 -3.49
CA GLY A 164 3.40 20.05 -4.69
C GLY A 164 2.99 21.51 -4.52
N GLU A 165 2.75 21.97 -3.29
CA GLU A 165 2.47 23.38 -3.00
C GLU A 165 3.62 24.03 -2.21
N PRO A 166 3.89 25.33 -2.41
CA PRO A 166 4.93 26.04 -1.67
C PRO A 166 4.71 25.92 -0.17
N ALA A 167 5.69 25.37 0.52
CA ALA A 167 5.61 25.19 1.95
C ALA A 167 5.58 26.57 2.64
N PRO A 168 4.72 26.77 3.66
CA PRO A 168 4.69 28.04 4.37
C PRO A 168 6.08 28.33 4.95
N VAL A 169 6.59 29.52 4.68
CA VAL A 169 7.84 30.02 5.24
C VAL A 169 7.59 30.33 6.72
N GLY A 170 7.80 29.34 7.58
CA GLY A 170 7.77 29.47 9.03
C GLY A 170 9.14 29.12 9.62
N ASP A 171 9.61 29.95 10.55
CA ASP A 171 10.90 29.82 11.23
C ASP A 171 11.17 28.40 11.77
N PRO A 172 12.42 27.92 11.77
CA PRO A 172 12.79 26.58 12.23
C PRO A 172 12.77 26.51 13.76
N ALA A 173 11.57 26.50 14.36
CA ALA A 173 11.36 26.14 15.76
C ALA A 173 9.86 25.97 16.08
N GLU A 174 9.18 24.95 15.55
CA GLU A 174 8.11 24.29 16.33
C GLU A 174 7.82 22.89 15.78
N GLU A 175 8.74 21.95 16.02
CA GLU A 175 8.37 20.55 16.06
C GLU A 175 7.66 20.29 17.40
N THR A 176 6.45 19.74 17.32
CA THR A 176 5.70 19.08 18.38
C THR A 176 5.09 19.96 19.47
N LYS A 177 3.77 20.19 19.35
CA LYS A 177 2.79 19.88 20.41
C LYS A 177 1.36 20.19 19.95
N GLN A 178 0.56 19.13 19.84
CA GLN A 178 -0.85 18.98 20.26
C GLN A 178 -1.69 18.33 19.16
N ALA A 179 -2.60 17.41 19.45
CA ALA A 179 -2.82 16.54 20.58
C ALA A 179 -3.92 15.60 20.09
N THR A 180 -3.72 14.30 20.24
CA THR A 180 -4.82 13.37 20.43
C THR A 180 -5.71 13.88 21.55
N GLU A 181 -7.01 14.05 21.32
CA GLU A 181 -8.07 13.45 22.14
C GLU A 181 -9.48 13.68 21.54
N PRO A 182 -10.45 12.80 21.86
CA PRO A 182 -11.66 12.57 21.06
C PRO A 182 -12.81 13.53 21.41
N ALA A 183 -13.67 13.79 20.43
CA ALA A 183 -14.93 14.49 20.65
C ALA A 183 -15.90 13.60 21.43
N ALA A 184 -15.92 13.78 22.75
CA ALA A 184 -16.94 13.24 23.64
C ALA A 184 -18.25 14.04 23.55
N GLU A 185 -19.31 13.25 23.44
CA GLU A 185 -20.74 13.53 23.49
C GLU A 185 -21.16 14.48 24.63
N LYS A 186 -22.01 15.48 24.30
CA LYS A 186 -22.67 16.34 25.29
C LYS A 186 -24.10 15.88 25.50
N VAL A 187 -24.36 15.19 26.61
CA VAL A 187 -25.71 15.04 27.18
C VAL A 187 -25.85 16.01 28.34
N ALA A 188 -26.92 16.81 28.31
CA ALA A 188 -27.21 17.86 29.28
C ALA A 188 -27.57 17.28 30.67
N PRO A 189 -27.26 18.00 31.77
CA PRO A 189 -27.62 17.56 33.12
C PRO A 189 -29.09 17.89 33.44
N VAL A 190 -29.78 16.92 34.02
CA VAL A 190 -31.11 17.08 34.62
C VAL A 190 -30.92 17.20 36.13
N GLU A 191 -31.46 18.27 36.72
CA GLU A 191 -31.36 18.58 38.15
C GLU A 191 -32.16 17.59 39.02
N PRO A 192 -31.75 17.34 40.29
CA PRO A 192 -32.52 16.52 41.22
C PRO A 192 -33.39 17.41 42.12
N GLU A 193 -34.72 17.26 42.04
CA GLU A 193 -35.63 17.71 43.10
C GLU A 193 -36.20 16.53 43.88
N THR A 194 -36.17 16.72 45.19
CA THR A 194 -36.42 15.77 46.28
C THR A 194 -37.90 15.51 46.56
N GLU A 195 -38.21 14.23 46.80
CA GLU A 195 -39.07 13.66 47.84
C GLU A 195 -40.31 14.44 48.36
N ALA A 196 -41.53 13.89 48.15
CA ALA A 196 -42.60 13.94 49.14
C ALA A 196 -43.71 12.88 48.91
N THR A 197 -43.73 11.93 49.85
CA THR A 197 -44.73 10.93 50.23
C THR A 197 -46.21 11.38 50.24
N LYS A 198 -47.14 10.59 49.63
CA LYS A 198 -48.50 10.37 50.19
C LYS A 198 -49.29 9.16 49.61
N LYS A 199 -49.19 8.01 50.29
CA LYS A 199 -50.29 7.26 50.94
C LYS A 199 -51.68 7.16 50.24
N ARG A 200 -52.07 5.94 49.82
CA ARG A 200 -53.33 5.18 50.15
C ARG A 200 -53.61 4.12 49.05
N LYS A 201 -53.67 2.81 49.38
CA LYS A 201 -54.90 1.99 49.61
C LYS A 201 -55.90 2.11 48.44
N SER A 202 -56.39 1.05 47.80
CA SER A 202 -56.68 -0.30 48.28
C SER A 202 -57.31 -1.13 47.16
N ARG A 203 -57.05 -2.44 47.20
CA ARG A 203 -57.90 -3.57 46.77
C ARG A 203 -58.19 -3.76 45.29
#